data_AF-S7WU04-F1
#
_entry.id   AF-S7WU04-F1
#
_cell.length_a   1.000
_cell.length_b   1.000
_cell.length_c   1.000
_cell.angle_alpha   90.00
_cell.angle_beta   90.00
_cell.angle_gamma   90.00
#
_symmetry.space_group_name_H-M   'P 1'
#
loop_
_entity.id
_entity.type
_entity.pdbx_description
1 polymer ?
#
loop_
_entity_poly.entity_id
_entity_poly.type
_entity_poly.pdbx_seq_one_letter_code
_entity_poly.pdbx_strand_id
1 'polypeptide(L)'
;MHIKRLPLDTLITGIGRLFKYDDKPWFINLWGESEESKAKYYTSFSHMHLLAKRRIINSTQNEHRKSGFHLKFRCPLPAEWMSFAQSKSQFHFFGFDALATFSNEAQTVKQVHIELPQLELARAFFFQNAYLTRSALELNVLAEDFDIQNKTDHYLINVLPSCEGSLALSHFNKPGFRRFLAYLLLNKNIRASYESIAQQCQVFESINNTVRTWNFSFIPPNLTDVNIEAHGYYDRLTNTFKIDEIIGFSGLSTHIDKPVYFHHDKFSKASKKSGNTSTIPPKPNHAEPKLNDEEEATPSNKPTIVDGPTTLLDFDDPFQTGKVADKTGTKNAVIVDDAQEYIDELIGDVNADEPGISGTVKAGDFEGAKDQTDDAHLYLDRFSTFMQMLYKLEEKYGIQYSLTLKVLPEVTGFTKHLKADNNPRCIAEVHFLHQGQHFILLEVDTSDNATRLSTQLLIIKDMNSWEEDYEKIRKFVIQKTLNWPLGFIKKIAIQQVRFNHPRIDDGQQIAIEDLDSWANRIYNKLISL
;
A
#
# COMPACT_ATOMS: atom_id res chain seq x y z
N MET A 1 16.31 8.53 -6.27
CA MET A 1 16.83 7.85 -5.04
C MET A 1 18.35 7.79 -5.05
N HIS A 2 19.02 8.23 -3.98
CA HIS A 2 20.48 8.31 -3.92
C HIS A 2 21.05 7.95 -2.53
N ILE A 3 21.83 6.88 -2.40
CA ILE A 3 22.62 6.51 -1.22
C ILE A 3 24.02 7.09 -1.36
N LYS A 4 24.40 8.06 -0.51
CA LYS A 4 25.66 8.81 -0.64
C LYS A 4 26.92 7.94 -0.72
N ARG A 5 26.96 6.86 0.06
CA ARG A 5 28.11 5.95 0.15
C ARG A 5 28.34 5.12 -1.11
N LEU A 6 27.34 5.03 -2.00
CA LEU A 6 27.42 4.22 -3.22
C LEU A 6 27.69 5.11 -4.44
N PRO A 7 28.50 4.65 -5.41
CA PRO A 7 28.65 5.33 -6.70
C PRO A 7 27.33 5.44 -7.47
N LEU A 8 27.29 6.34 -8.45
CA LEU A 8 26.20 6.41 -9.42
C LEU A 8 26.11 5.12 -10.25
N ASP A 9 24.89 4.79 -10.68
CA ASP A 9 24.59 3.66 -11.57
C ASP A 9 25.19 2.31 -11.11
N THR A 10 25.18 2.06 -9.80
CA THR A 10 25.71 0.82 -9.23
C THR A 10 24.71 -0.33 -9.41
N LEU A 11 25.06 -1.31 -10.23
CA LEU A 11 24.32 -2.58 -10.37
C LEU A 11 24.63 -3.51 -9.19
N ILE A 12 23.63 -3.83 -8.36
CA ILE A 12 23.76 -4.83 -7.30
C ILE A 12 23.90 -6.22 -7.93
N THR A 13 25.06 -6.85 -7.76
CA THR A 13 25.31 -8.22 -8.23
C THR A 13 25.19 -9.26 -7.12
N GLY A 14 25.23 -8.83 -5.86
CA GLY A 14 24.97 -9.68 -4.70
C GLY A 14 24.68 -8.88 -3.44
N ILE A 15 23.94 -9.50 -2.52
CA ILE A 15 23.64 -8.99 -1.18
C ILE A 15 24.19 -9.98 -0.17
N GLY A 16 24.88 -9.47 0.84
CA GLY A 16 25.77 -10.24 1.70
C GLY A 16 25.33 -10.35 3.15
N ARG A 17 26.31 -10.63 4.00
CA ARG A 17 26.14 -10.77 5.45
C ARG A 17 25.87 -9.42 6.10
N LEU A 18 25.03 -9.39 7.13
CA LEU A 18 24.87 -8.23 8.00
C LEU A 18 26.04 -8.11 8.97
N PHE A 19 26.40 -6.89 9.36
CA PHE A 19 27.39 -6.64 10.41
C PHE A 19 27.07 -5.38 11.19
N LYS A 20 27.51 -5.31 12.45
CA LYS A 20 27.46 -4.09 13.25
C LYS A 20 28.65 -3.98 14.20
N TYR A 21 28.90 -2.75 14.63
CA TYR A 21 29.77 -2.43 15.77
C TYR A 21 28.88 -2.13 16.98
N ASP A 22 29.40 -2.21 18.21
CA ASP A 22 28.61 -2.15 19.45
C ASP A 22 27.64 -0.94 19.53
N ASP A 23 28.08 0.26 19.12
CA ASP A 23 27.29 1.50 19.14
C ASP A 23 26.84 1.96 17.74
N LYS A 24 26.72 1.03 16.79
CA LYS A 24 26.33 1.33 15.41
C LYS A 24 25.13 0.49 14.97
N PRO A 25 24.31 1.03 14.04
CA PRO A 25 23.23 0.25 13.45
C PRO A 25 23.79 -0.96 12.69
N TRP A 26 22.90 -1.89 12.36
CA TRP A 26 23.24 -2.97 11.45
C TRP A 26 23.47 -2.42 10.04
N PHE A 27 24.56 -2.86 9.42
CA PHE A 27 24.90 -2.62 8.01
C PHE A 27 24.74 -3.91 7.22
N ILE A 28 24.52 -3.78 5.91
CA ILE A 28 24.43 -4.89 4.96
C ILE A 28 25.55 -4.79 3.92
N ASN A 29 26.28 -5.89 3.72
CA ASN A 29 27.30 -5.97 2.67
C ASN A 29 26.66 -6.11 1.28
N LEU A 30 27.26 -5.48 0.28
CA LEU A 30 26.82 -5.52 -1.12
C LEU A 30 28.00 -5.82 -2.04
N TRP A 31 27.73 -6.50 -3.14
CA TRP A 31 28.60 -6.52 -4.31
C TRP A 31 27.94 -5.71 -5.41
N GLY A 32 28.71 -4.79 -5.98
CA GLY A 32 28.22 -3.90 -7.02
C GLY A 32 29.19 -3.81 -8.19
N GLU A 33 28.63 -3.55 -9.36
CA GLU A 33 29.37 -3.17 -10.56
C GLU A 33 28.93 -1.76 -10.97
N SER A 34 29.87 -0.83 -11.10
CA SER A 34 29.68 0.49 -11.72
C SER A 34 30.57 0.61 -12.95
N GLU A 35 30.45 1.70 -13.74
CA GLU A 35 31.36 1.96 -14.87
C GLU A 35 32.84 1.96 -14.45
N GLU A 36 33.11 2.35 -13.20
CA GLU A 36 34.46 2.54 -12.68
C GLU A 36 35.06 1.26 -12.07
N SER A 37 34.26 0.36 -11.47
CA SER A 37 34.80 -0.85 -10.85
C SER A 37 33.75 -1.92 -10.49
N LYS A 38 34.23 -3.16 -10.31
CA LYS A 38 33.55 -4.18 -9.49
C LYS A 38 34.08 -4.09 -8.08
N ALA A 39 33.22 -3.77 -7.11
CA ALA A 39 33.66 -3.55 -5.74
C ALA A 39 32.68 -4.13 -4.71
N LYS A 40 33.18 -4.25 -3.48
CA LYS A 40 32.37 -4.53 -2.30
C LYS A 40 31.98 -3.20 -1.68
N TYR A 41 30.70 -3.07 -1.38
CA TYR A 41 30.13 -1.91 -0.71
C TYR A 41 29.39 -2.37 0.55
N TYR A 42 28.93 -1.41 1.33
CA TYR A 42 27.94 -1.64 2.37
C TYR A 42 27.08 -0.39 2.52
N THR A 43 25.94 -0.52 3.18
CA THR A 43 25.08 0.60 3.57
C THR A 43 24.26 0.18 4.80
N SER A 44 23.53 1.10 5.42
CA SER A 44 22.66 0.73 6.54
C SER A 44 21.63 -0.34 6.14
N PHE A 45 21.36 -1.26 7.07
CA PHE A 45 20.29 -2.25 6.93
C PHE A 45 18.90 -1.59 6.88
N SER A 46 18.70 -0.40 7.44
CA SER A 46 17.43 0.33 7.28
C SER A 46 17.08 0.62 5.81
N HIS A 47 18.08 0.63 4.92
CA HIS A 47 17.88 0.76 3.47
C HIS A 47 17.47 -0.54 2.78
N MET A 48 17.34 -1.67 3.49
CA MET A 48 17.16 -3.01 2.89
C MET A 48 16.00 -3.06 1.89
N HIS A 49 14.91 -2.33 2.15
CA HIS A 49 13.79 -2.16 1.23
C HIS A 49 14.23 -1.86 -0.23
N LEU A 50 15.25 -1.02 -0.37
CA LEU A 50 15.77 -0.52 -1.65
C LEU A 50 16.70 -1.52 -2.36
N LEU A 51 17.18 -2.55 -1.68
CA LEU A 51 18.29 -3.39 -2.14
C LEU A 51 17.76 -4.73 -2.67
N ALA A 52 17.73 -4.89 -3.99
CA ALA A 52 17.43 -6.18 -4.62
C ALA A 52 18.54 -6.54 -5.61
N LYS A 53 18.77 -7.84 -5.83
CA LYS A 53 19.79 -8.27 -6.78
C LYS A 53 19.38 -7.86 -8.19
N ARG A 54 20.37 -7.47 -9.00
CA ARG A 54 20.22 -6.92 -10.37
C ARG A 54 19.56 -5.53 -10.45
N ARG A 55 19.26 -4.90 -9.32
CA ARG A 55 18.79 -3.51 -9.29
C ARG A 55 19.95 -2.53 -9.47
N ILE A 56 19.68 -1.44 -10.18
CA ILE A 56 20.60 -0.29 -10.29
C ILE A 56 20.23 0.72 -9.20
N ILE A 57 21.18 1.02 -8.32
CA ILE A 57 21.08 2.04 -7.27
C ILE A 57 21.77 3.31 -7.74
N ASN A 58 21.29 4.46 -7.26
CA ASN A 58 21.79 5.78 -7.65
C ASN A 58 21.74 6.00 -9.17
N SER A 59 20.65 5.55 -9.81
CA SER A 59 20.52 5.64 -11.27
C SER A 59 20.47 7.10 -11.73
N THR A 60 21.25 7.42 -12.75
CA THR A 60 21.21 8.74 -13.42
C THR A 60 20.10 8.85 -14.48
N GLN A 61 19.58 7.71 -14.94
CA GLN A 61 18.55 7.63 -15.98
C GLN A 61 17.14 7.35 -15.43
N ASN A 62 16.98 7.30 -14.10
CA ASN A 62 15.74 6.87 -13.42
C ASN A 62 15.26 5.47 -13.86
N GLU A 63 16.19 4.60 -14.28
CA GLU A 63 15.89 3.23 -14.68
C GLU A 63 16.21 2.26 -13.54
N HIS A 64 15.17 1.76 -12.86
CA HIS A 64 15.29 0.60 -11.99
C HIS A 64 15.18 -0.66 -12.86
N ARG A 65 16.28 -1.05 -13.49
CA ARG A 65 16.28 -2.17 -14.45
C ARG A 65 15.77 -3.48 -13.81
N LYS A 66 14.53 -3.86 -14.12
CA LYS A 66 13.99 -5.20 -13.86
C LYS A 66 14.56 -6.16 -14.89
N SER A 67 15.69 -6.79 -14.60
CA SER A 67 16.34 -7.72 -15.54
C SER A 67 16.22 -9.17 -15.10
N GLY A 68 15.95 -10.06 -16.05
CA GLY A 68 15.75 -11.49 -15.79
C GLY A 68 14.44 -11.98 -16.41
N PHE A 69 14.20 -13.29 -16.29
CA PHE A 69 12.89 -13.87 -16.59
C PHE A 69 11.89 -13.42 -15.55
N HIS A 70 10.65 -13.22 -15.96
CA HIS A 70 9.54 -12.92 -15.06
C HIS A 70 8.70 -14.19 -14.87
N LEU A 71 8.38 -14.47 -13.60
CA LEU A 71 7.73 -15.68 -13.14
C LEU A 71 6.62 -15.33 -12.15
N LYS A 72 5.49 -16.01 -12.27
CA LYS A 72 4.48 -16.09 -11.21
C LYS A 72 4.35 -17.54 -10.77
N PHE A 73 4.46 -17.82 -9.48
CA PHE A 73 4.31 -19.17 -8.93
C PHE A 73 3.40 -19.19 -7.71
N ARG A 74 2.74 -20.31 -7.50
CA ARG A 74 1.90 -20.55 -6.31
C ARG A 74 2.71 -21.25 -5.24
N CYS A 75 2.71 -20.71 -4.02
CA CYS A 75 3.49 -21.25 -2.92
C CYS A 75 2.94 -22.60 -2.44
N PRO A 76 3.80 -23.63 -2.28
CA PRO A 76 3.40 -24.90 -1.68
C PRO A 76 3.30 -24.80 -0.16
N LEU A 77 2.91 -25.90 0.49
CA LEU A 77 2.85 -25.99 1.95
C LEU A 77 4.23 -25.73 2.58
N PRO A 78 4.33 -25.09 3.76
CA PRO A 78 5.62 -24.81 4.42
C PRO A 78 6.48 -26.06 4.68
N ALA A 79 5.86 -27.24 4.83
CA ALA A 79 6.57 -28.50 5.02
C ALA A 79 7.41 -28.91 3.79
N GLU A 80 7.11 -28.35 2.61
CA GLU A 80 7.84 -28.59 1.36
C GLU A 80 9.03 -27.63 1.19
N TRP A 81 9.14 -26.60 2.04
CA TRP A 81 10.20 -25.60 1.96
C TRP A 81 11.45 -26.11 2.67
N MET A 82 12.50 -26.40 1.91
CA MET A 82 13.79 -26.75 2.49
C MET A 82 14.64 -25.50 2.69
N SER A 83 15.00 -25.22 3.95
CA SER A 83 15.98 -24.19 4.28
C SER A 83 17.40 -24.72 4.04
N PHE A 84 18.22 -24.00 3.28
CA PHE A 84 19.63 -24.38 3.07
C PHE A 84 20.53 -23.15 2.93
N ALA A 85 21.81 -23.32 3.27
CA ALA A 85 22.84 -22.31 3.05
C ALA A 85 23.63 -22.65 1.78
N GLN A 86 23.84 -21.67 0.90
CA GLN A 86 24.64 -21.87 -0.30
C GLN A 86 26.12 -22.07 0.07
N SER A 87 26.75 -23.14 -0.46
CA SER A 87 28.06 -23.64 -0.01
C SER A 87 29.19 -22.60 0.07
N LYS A 88 29.28 -21.68 -0.91
CA LYS A 88 30.36 -20.67 -0.97
C LYS A 88 30.08 -19.41 -0.15
N SER A 89 28.85 -18.92 -0.19
CA SER A 89 28.46 -17.64 0.41
C SER A 89 27.90 -17.77 1.81
N GLN A 90 27.40 -18.96 2.16
CA GLN A 90 26.64 -19.25 3.38
C GLN A 90 25.36 -18.41 3.50
N PHE A 91 24.83 -17.90 2.38
CA PHE A 91 23.54 -17.22 2.36
C PHE A 91 22.41 -18.22 2.36
N HIS A 92 21.34 -17.91 3.09
CA HIS A 92 20.22 -18.81 3.27
C HIS A 92 19.16 -18.63 2.19
N PHE A 93 18.63 -19.76 1.73
CA PHE A 93 17.57 -19.86 0.74
C PHE A 93 16.48 -20.79 1.24
N PHE A 94 15.29 -20.65 0.65
CA PHE A 94 14.26 -21.67 0.62
C PHE A 94 14.28 -22.34 -0.75
N GLY A 95 14.30 -23.67 -0.75
CA GLY A 95 14.21 -24.52 -1.93
C GLY A 95 12.92 -25.32 -1.92
N PHE A 96 12.14 -25.27 -2.98
CA PHE A 96 10.89 -26.04 -3.12
C PHE A 96 10.46 -26.11 -4.59
N ASP A 97 9.66 -27.12 -4.92
CA ASP A 97 9.06 -27.21 -6.26
C ASP A 97 7.72 -26.46 -6.28
N ALA A 98 7.47 -25.70 -7.35
CA ALA A 98 6.23 -24.95 -7.51
C ALA A 98 5.71 -25.03 -8.95
N LEU A 99 4.39 -24.92 -9.09
CA LEU A 99 3.75 -24.65 -10.38
C LEU A 99 3.89 -23.16 -10.70
N ALA A 100 4.45 -22.87 -11.86
CA ALA A 100 4.81 -21.52 -12.25
C ALA A 100 4.47 -21.21 -13.71
N THR A 101 4.16 -19.95 -13.97
CA THR A 101 3.84 -19.39 -15.28
C THR A 101 4.88 -18.33 -15.64
N PHE A 102 5.51 -18.48 -16.80
CA PHE A 102 6.48 -17.52 -17.32
C PHE A 102 5.80 -16.52 -18.25
N SER A 103 6.15 -15.24 -18.17
CA SER A 103 5.54 -14.20 -19.03
C SER A 103 5.94 -14.29 -20.51
N ASN A 104 7.07 -14.92 -20.81
CA ASN A 104 7.70 -14.90 -22.14
C ASN A 104 7.42 -16.16 -22.97
N GLU A 105 6.68 -17.11 -22.42
CA GLU A 105 6.27 -18.35 -23.09
C GLU A 105 4.73 -18.38 -23.05
N ALA A 106 4.07 -18.84 -24.11
CA ALA A 106 2.61 -19.01 -24.12
C ALA A 106 2.18 -19.63 -22.79
N GLN A 107 1.27 -18.98 -22.05
CA GLN A 107 0.90 -19.20 -20.63
C GLN A 107 0.80 -20.68 -20.24
N THR A 108 1.95 -21.34 -20.08
CA THR A 108 2.07 -22.76 -19.84
C THR A 108 2.56 -22.90 -18.42
N VAL A 109 1.71 -23.52 -17.60
CA VAL A 109 2.05 -23.86 -16.23
C VAL A 109 3.07 -24.98 -16.26
N LYS A 110 4.22 -24.78 -15.61
CA LYS A 110 5.33 -25.74 -15.52
C LYS A 110 5.69 -25.96 -14.06
N GLN A 111 6.08 -27.18 -13.73
CA GLN A 111 6.72 -27.46 -12.44
C GLN A 111 8.20 -27.07 -12.52
N VAL A 112 8.64 -26.23 -11.61
CA VAL A 112 10.00 -25.67 -11.57
C VAL A 112 10.49 -25.68 -10.12
N HIS A 113 11.78 -25.95 -9.94
CA HIS A 113 12.43 -25.82 -8.63
C HIS A 113 12.73 -24.34 -8.36
N ILE A 114 12.25 -23.79 -7.25
CA ILE A 114 12.46 -22.40 -6.85
C ILE A 114 13.57 -22.33 -5.81
N GLU A 115 14.60 -21.51 -6.06
CA GLU A 115 15.56 -21.07 -5.05
C GLU A 115 15.26 -19.61 -4.68
N LEU A 116 14.70 -19.41 -3.49
CA LEU A 116 14.27 -18.11 -2.98
C LEU A 116 15.20 -17.63 -1.86
N PRO A 117 15.97 -16.54 -2.02
CA PRO A 117 16.76 -15.99 -0.93
C PRO A 117 15.87 -15.59 0.25
N GLN A 118 16.22 -16.00 1.46
CA GLN A 118 15.40 -15.69 2.65
C GLN A 118 15.32 -14.17 2.90
N LEU A 119 16.44 -13.48 2.72
CA LEU A 119 16.49 -12.02 2.84
C LEU A 119 15.61 -11.32 1.81
N GLU A 120 15.48 -11.87 0.59
CA GLU A 120 14.62 -11.30 -0.45
C GLU A 120 13.14 -11.46 -0.11
N LEU A 121 12.75 -12.62 0.44
CA LEU A 121 11.39 -12.83 0.94
C LEU A 121 11.06 -11.84 2.07
N ALA A 122 11.95 -11.68 3.06
CA ALA A 122 11.76 -10.72 4.14
C ALA A 122 11.75 -9.27 3.64
N ARG A 123 12.63 -8.92 2.68
CA ARG A 123 12.66 -7.59 2.06
C ARG A 123 11.34 -7.23 1.41
N ALA A 124 10.85 -8.12 0.54
CA ALA A 124 9.67 -7.85 -0.24
C ALA A 124 8.40 -7.84 0.61
N PHE A 125 8.34 -8.68 1.66
CA PHE A 125 7.15 -8.87 2.47
C PHE A 125 7.11 -7.96 3.71
N PHE A 126 8.19 -7.89 4.50
CA PHE A 126 8.21 -7.22 5.80
C PHE A 126 8.88 -5.84 5.79
N PHE A 127 9.96 -5.65 5.02
CA PHE A 127 10.76 -4.43 5.03
C PHE A 127 10.15 -3.34 4.15
N GLN A 128 8.94 -2.93 4.50
CA GLN A 128 8.14 -1.94 3.75
C GLN A 128 8.48 -0.50 4.13
N ASN A 129 9.03 -0.27 5.32
CA ASN A 129 9.51 1.02 5.75
C ASN A 129 10.72 0.81 6.67
N ALA A 130 11.40 1.91 7.01
CA ALA A 130 12.62 1.86 7.79
C ALA A 130 12.34 1.31 9.20
N TYR A 131 11.23 1.70 9.84
CA TYR A 131 10.81 1.17 11.14
C TYR A 131 10.74 -0.37 11.14
N LEU A 132 9.91 -0.96 10.27
CA LEU A 132 9.72 -2.40 10.18
C LEU A 132 11.00 -3.15 9.78
N THR A 133 11.94 -2.48 9.12
CA THR A 133 13.24 -3.05 8.79
C THR A 133 14.14 -3.12 10.01
N ARG A 134 14.22 -2.04 10.80
CA ARG A 134 15.05 -1.97 12.01
C ARG A 134 14.50 -2.85 13.13
N SER A 135 13.19 -2.71 13.41
CA SER A 135 12.54 -3.41 14.51
C SER A 135 12.48 -4.93 14.30
N ALA A 136 12.61 -5.43 13.05
CA ALA A 136 12.73 -6.86 12.79
C ALA A 136 13.96 -7.52 13.44
N LEU A 137 14.98 -6.72 13.82
CA LEU A 137 16.18 -7.20 14.51
C LEU A 137 16.09 -7.07 16.04
N GLU A 138 14.94 -6.63 16.58
CA GLU A 138 14.71 -6.37 17.99
C GLU A 138 13.66 -7.34 18.57
N LEU A 139 13.96 -7.92 19.73
CA LEU A 139 13.04 -8.86 20.38
C LEU A 139 11.89 -8.11 21.03
N ASN A 140 10.67 -8.65 20.89
CA ASN A 140 9.45 -8.17 21.55
C ASN A 140 9.00 -6.74 21.19
N VAL A 141 9.69 -6.05 20.29
CA VAL A 141 9.41 -4.65 19.92
C VAL A 141 7.95 -4.39 19.52
N LEU A 142 7.30 -5.30 18.78
CA LEU A 142 5.89 -5.15 18.41
C LEU A 142 4.94 -5.18 19.61
N ALA A 143 5.29 -5.87 20.70
CA ALA A 143 4.50 -5.87 21.93
C ALA A 143 4.78 -4.63 22.80
N GLU A 144 5.96 -4.02 22.66
CA GLU A 144 6.34 -2.78 23.35
C GLU A 144 5.73 -1.55 22.66
N ASP A 145 5.59 -1.59 21.33
CA ASP A 145 5.13 -0.46 20.52
C ASP A 145 3.62 -0.44 20.25
N PHE A 146 2.94 -1.58 20.40
CA PHE A 146 1.52 -1.69 20.10
C PHE A 146 0.74 -2.44 21.19
N ASP A 147 -0.24 -1.75 21.78
CA ASP A 147 -1.25 -2.37 22.65
C ASP A 147 -2.49 -2.74 21.83
N ILE A 148 -2.85 -4.02 21.82
CA ILE A 148 -3.93 -4.57 20.99
C ILE A 148 -5.10 -4.98 21.89
N GLN A 149 -6.26 -4.37 21.64
CA GLN A 149 -7.50 -4.66 22.36
C GLN A 149 -8.54 -5.28 21.41
N ASN A 150 -9.00 -6.49 21.73
CA ASN A 150 -10.10 -7.13 21.03
C ASN A 150 -11.43 -6.68 21.66
N LYS A 151 -12.17 -5.81 20.98
CA LYS A 151 -13.52 -5.37 21.39
C LYS A 151 -14.57 -6.24 20.71
N THR A 152 -15.82 -6.10 21.14
CA THR A 152 -16.93 -6.89 20.59
C THR A 152 -17.08 -6.68 19.08
N ASP A 153 -16.98 -5.44 18.60
CA ASP A 153 -17.29 -5.03 17.24
C ASP A 153 -16.06 -4.62 16.39
N HIS A 154 -14.88 -4.46 17.00
CA HIS A 154 -13.65 -4.06 16.32
C HIS A 154 -12.39 -4.49 17.09
N TYR A 155 -11.23 -4.44 16.43
CA TYR A 155 -9.92 -4.41 17.10
C TYR A 155 -9.46 -2.97 17.25
N LEU A 156 -8.92 -2.62 18.41
CA LEU A 156 -8.28 -1.33 18.66
C LEU A 156 -6.79 -1.55 18.88
N ILE A 157 -5.96 -0.92 18.04
CA ILE A 157 -4.51 -0.93 18.14
C ILE A 157 -4.07 0.45 18.61
N ASN A 158 -3.61 0.53 19.86
CA ASN A 158 -2.99 1.72 20.42
C ASN A 158 -1.51 1.73 20.02
N VAL A 159 -1.12 2.71 19.21
CA VAL A 159 0.27 2.99 18.89
C VAL A 159 0.87 3.70 20.10
N LEU A 160 1.91 3.13 20.69
CA LEU A 160 2.47 3.58 21.95
C LEU A 160 3.59 4.62 21.75
N PRO A 161 3.84 5.51 22.73
CA PRO A 161 4.87 6.54 22.60
C PRO A 161 6.30 6.02 22.37
N SER A 162 6.58 4.74 22.67
CA SER A 162 7.88 4.11 22.48
C SER A 162 8.34 4.14 21.02
N CYS A 163 7.42 4.02 20.05
CA CYS A 163 7.77 4.06 18.63
C CYS A 163 7.69 5.46 18.00
N GLU A 164 7.37 6.53 18.75
CA GLU A 164 7.20 7.89 18.18
C GLU A 164 8.50 8.43 17.53
N GLY A 165 9.66 8.00 18.02
CA GLY A 165 10.96 8.36 17.43
C GLY A 165 11.28 7.58 16.15
N SER A 166 10.70 6.39 16.00
CA SER A 166 11.13 5.37 15.04
C SER A 166 10.14 5.15 13.90
N LEU A 167 8.84 5.30 14.18
CA LEU A 167 7.72 5.09 13.27
C LEU A 167 7.00 6.41 12.95
N ALA A 168 6.98 6.77 11.67
CA ALA A 168 6.24 7.93 11.20
C ALA A 168 4.72 7.78 11.42
N LEU A 169 4.13 8.71 12.17
CA LEU A 169 2.67 8.74 12.33
C LEU A 169 1.93 9.07 11.03
N SER A 170 2.60 9.72 10.07
CA SER A 170 2.06 10.00 8.73
C SER A 170 1.75 8.74 7.93
N HIS A 171 2.42 7.60 8.17
CA HIS A 171 2.10 6.33 7.52
C HIS A 171 0.66 5.89 7.78
N PHE A 172 0.11 6.19 8.96
CA PHE A 172 -1.28 5.87 9.31
C PHE A 172 -2.31 6.64 8.49
N ASN A 173 -1.90 7.64 7.70
CA ASN A 173 -2.78 8.27 6.72
C ASN A 173 -3.01 7.38 5.49
N LYS A 174 -2.24 6.31 5.30
CA LYS A 174 -2.38 5.40 4.15
C LYS A 174 -3.17 4.14 4.51
N PRO A 175 -4.29 3.85 3.82
CA PRO A 175 -5.07 2.62 4.05
C PRO A 175 -4.22 1.35 3.93
N GLY A 176 -3.36 1.27 2.91
CA GLY A 176 -2.51 0.10 2.68
C GLY A 176 -1.53 -0.16 3.82
N PHE A 177 -0.93 0.89 4.38
CA PHE A 177 -0.07 0.76 5.57
C PHE A 177 -0.86 0.25 6.77
N ARG A 178 -2.03 0.85 7.05
CA ARG A 178 -2.91 0.40 8.15
C ARG A 178 -3.31 -1.07 7.99
N ARG A 179 -3.65 -1.50 6.78
CA ARG A 179 -4.02 -2.88 6.47
C ARG A 179 -2.87 -3.84 6.71
N PHE A 180 -1.69 -3.55 6.15
CA PHE A 180 -0.53 -4.41 6.33
C PHE A 180 -0.08 -4.47 7.79
N LEU A 181 -0.03 -3.34 8.50
CA LEU A 181 0.36 -3.31 9.91
C LEU A 181 -0.63 -4.10 10.77
N ALA A 182 -1.94 -3.96 10.54
CA ALA A 182 -2.95 -4.77 11.22
C ALA A 182 -2.79 -6.27 10.90
N TYR A 183 -2.50 -6.62 9.65
CA TYR A 183 -2.21 -7.99 9.24
C TYR A 183 -0.98 -8.56 9.97
N LEU A 184 0.12 -7.80 10.01
CA LEU A 184 1.33 -8.16 10.75
C LEU A 184 1.07 -8.37 12.24
N LEU A 185 0.26 -7.50 12.87
CA LEU A 185 0.05 -7.52 14.31
C LEU A 185 -0.98 -8.58 14.78
N LEU A 186 -2.02 -8.84 13.99
CA LEU A 186 -3.15 -9.69 14.38
C LEU A 186 -3.06 -11.12 13.82
N ASN A 187 -2.43 -11.32 12.65
CA ASN A 187 -2.25 -12.65 12.09
C ASN A 187 -1.06 -13.35 12.76
N LYS A 188 -1.34 -14.36 13.59
CA LYS A 188 -0.32 -15.07 14.38
C LYS A 188 0.79 -15.70 13.53
N ASN A 189 0.46 -16.22 12.35
CA ASN A 189 1.42 -16.84 11.45
C ASN A 189 2.40 -15.80 10.89
N ILE A 190 1.88 -14.65 10.48
CA ILE A 190 2.71 -13.55 9.96
C ILE A 190 3.55 -12.93 11.06
N ARG A 191 2.95 -12.66 12.22
CA ARG A 191 3.65 -12.09 13.37
C ARG A 191 4.80 -12.97 13.84
N ALA A 192 4.55 -14.27 14.00
CA ALA A 192 5.57 -15.22 14.43
C ALA A 192 6.74 -15.30 13.44
N SER A 193 6.46 -15.23 12.14
CA SER A 193 7.50 -15.19 11.12
C SER A 193 8.36 -13.92 11.23
N TYR A 194 7.73 -12.76 11.38
CA TYR A 194 8.45 -11.49 11.57
C TYR A 194 9.32 -11.50 12.84
N GLU A 195 8.75 -11.89 13.98
CA GLU A 195 9.47 -11.96 15.27
C GLU A 195 10.58 -13.03 15.26
N SER A 196 10.49 -14.04 14.39
CA SER A 196 11.55 -15.04 14.23
C SER A 196 12.85 -14.46 13.66
N ILE A 197 12.82 -13.31 12.99
CA ILE A 197 14.00 -12.64 12.45
C ILE A 197 14.94 -12.25 13.61
N ALA A 198 14.43 -11.54 14.62
CA ALA A 198 15.20 -11.15 15.80
C ALA A 198 15.68 -12.38 16.61
N GLN A 199 14.84 -13.40 16.74
CA GLN A 199 15.20 -14.66 17.41
C GLN A 199 16.37 -15.36 16.72
N GLN A 200 16.33 -15.50 15.38
CA GLN A 200 17.43 -16.11 14.63
C GLN A 200 18.68 -15.24 14.61
N CYS A 201 18.53 -13.91 14.57
CA CYS A 201 19.66 -13.00 14.72
C CYS A 201 20.39 -13.22 16.05
N GLN A 202 19.65 -13.25 17.16
CA GLN A 202 20.24 -13.47 18.48
C GLN A 202 20.93 -14.83 18.63
N VAL A 203 20.34 -15.89 18.05
CA VAL A 203 20.85 -17.26 18.17
C VAL A 203 22.07 -17.51 17.27
N PHE A 204 22.10 -16.93 16.08
CA PHE A 204 23.09 -17.25 15.04
C PHE A 204 24.05 -16.10 14.70
N GLU A 205 24.01 -14.96 15.41
CA GLU A 205 25.05 -13.95 15.27
C GLU A 205 26.40 -14.47 15.76
N SER A 206 27.45 -14.16 15.00
CA SER A 206 28.82 -14.41 15.39
C SER A 206 29.42 -13.11 15.94
N ILE A 207 30.00 -13.18 17.13
CA ILE A 207 30.69 -12.07 17.77
C ILE A 207 32.20 -12.30 17.65
N ASN A 208 32.91 -11.34 17.08
CA ASN A 208 34.36 -11.32 17.02
C ASN A 208 34.85 -9.93 17.45
N ASN A 209 35.45 -9.84 18.64
CA ASN A 209 35.76 -8.57 19.31
C ASN A 209 34.53 -7.67 19.38
N THR A 210 34.61 -6.47 18.81
CA THR A 210 33.55 -5.45 18.77
C THR A 210 32.64 -5.57 17.55
N VAL A 211 32.83 -6.59 16.71
CA VAL A 211 32.08 -6.77 15.47
C VAL A 211 31.15 -7.97 15.60
N ARG A 212 29.85 -7.72 15.41
CA ARG A 212 28.85 -8.76 15.27
C ARG A 212 28.55 -8.96 13.79
N THR A 213 28.39 -10.21 13.37
CA THR A 213 28.05 -10.53 11.98
C THR A 213 26.97 -11.61 11.93
N TRP A 214 26.06 -11.52 10.98
CA TRP A 214 24.95 -12.47 10.87
C TRP A 214 24.56 -12.73 9.42
N ASN A 215 24.51 -14.01 9.03
CA ASN A 215 23.92 -14.43 7.77
C ASN A 215 22.41 -14.48 7.96
N PHE A 216 21.69 -13.52 7.36
CA PHE A 216 20.24 -13.40 7.52
C PHE A 216 19.53 -14.74 7.31
N SER A 217 18.65 -15.06 8.25
CA SER A 217 17.80 -16.24 8.23
C SER A 217 16.56 -15.99 9.09
N PHE A 218 15.45 -16.64 8.75
CA PHE A 218 14.21 -16.52 9.54
C PHE A 218 13.29 -17.71 9.25
N ILE A 219 12.23 -17.86 10.04
CA ILE A 219 11.18 -18.85 9.80
C ILE A 219 10.14 -18.17 8.88
N PRO A 220 9.90 -18.67 7.66
CA PRO A 220 8.99 -18.01 6.72
C PRO A 220 7.55 -18.10 7.23
N PRO A 221 6.67 -17.15 6.86
CA PRO A 221 5.27 -17.29 7.17
C PRO A 221 4.69 -18.42 6.31
N ASN A 222 3.62 -19.05 6.79
CA ASN A 222 2.82 -19.90 5.92
C ASN A 222 2.17 -19.03 4.83
N LEU A 223 2.64 -19.22 3.60
CA LEU A 223 2.14 -18.56 2.40
C LEU A 223 1.47 -19.55 1.45
N THR A 224 1.00 -20.71 1.95
CA THR A 224 0.31 -21.72 1.11
C THR A 224 -0.73 -21.04 0.23
N ASP A 225 -0.74 -21.42 -1.05
CA ASP A 225 -1.66 -20.92 -2.07
C ASP A 225 -1.50 -19.45 -2.49
N VAL A 226 -0.68 -18.66 -1.79
CA VAL A 226 -0.31 -17.29 -2.18
C VAL A 226 0.51 -17.34 -3.47
N ASN A 227 0.17 -16.47 -4.42
CA ASN A 227 0.96 -16.27 -5.61
C ASN A 227 2.06 -15.24 -5.37
N ILE A 228 3.30 -15.60 -5.67
CA ILE A 228 4.45 -14.70 -5.67
C ILE A 228 4.82 -14.40 -7.12
N GLU A 229 4.99 -13.12 -7.43
CA GLU A 229 5.48 -12.63 -8.71
C GLU A 229 6.90 -12.08 -8.55
N ALA A 230 7.81 -12.50 -9.42
CA ALA A 230 9.24 -12.22 -9.25
C ALA A 230 10.01 -12.19 -10.57
N HIS A 231 11.17 -11.54 -10.54
CA HIS A 231 12.22 -11.61 -11.53
C HIS A 231 13.38 -12.49 -11.05
N GLY A 232 14.02 -13.18 -12.00
CA GLY A 232 15.19 -13.99 -11.70
C GLY A 232 15.84 -14.66 -12.90
N TYR A 233 16.70 -15.63 -12.61
CA TYR A 233 17.39 -16.43 -13.60
C TYR A 233 16.83 -17.85 -13.65
N TYR A 234 16.50 -18.31 -14.85
CA TYR A 234 16.03 -19.68 -15.07
C TYR A 234 17.14 -20.53 -15.70
N ASP A 235 17.60 -21.53 -14.94
CA ASP A 235 18.54 -22.55 -15.41
C ASP A 235 17.77 -23.74 -15.99
N ARG A 236 17.75 -23.81 -17.33
CA ARG A 236 17.06 -24.88 -18.07
C ARG A 236 17.68 -26.26 -17.88
N LEU A 237 18.96 -26.35 -17.52
CA LEU A 237 19.64 -27.63 -17.34
C LEU A 237 19.21 -28.31 -16.04
N THR A 238 19.01 -27.53 -14.99
CA THR A 238 18.60 -28.01 -13.66
C THR A 238 17.11 -27.86 -13.40
N ASN A 239 16.38 -27.20 -14.31
CA ASN A 239 14.98 -26.79 -14.10
C ASN A 239 14.80 -25.95 -12.83
N THR A 240 15.77 -25.08 -12.55
CA THR A 240 15.80 -24.25 -11.34
C THR A 240 15.63 -22.77 -11.68
N PHE A 241 14.70 -22.12 -11.00
CA PHE A 241 14.53 -20.67 -11.03
C PHE A 241 15.12 -20.04 -9.77
N LYS A 242 16.08 -19.15 -9.95
CA LYS A 242 16.74 -18.42 -8.88
C LYS A 242 16.17 -17.02 -8.80
N ILE A 243 15.50 -16.71 -7.70
CA ILE A 243 14.84 -15.42 -7.48
C ILE A 243 15.89 -14.34 -7.23
N ASP A 244 15.81 -13.25 -7.99
CA ASP A 244 16.64 -12.05 -7.79
C ASP A 244 15.83 -10.92 -7.09
N GLU A 245 14.55 -10.77 -7.44
CA GLU A 245 13.65 -9.74 -6.89
C GLU A 245 12.19 -10.20 -6.93
N ILE A 246 11.51 -10.19 -5.79
CA ILE A 246 10.05 -10.31 -5.68
C ILE A 246 9.42 -8.93 -5.91
N ILE A 247 8.38 -8.90 -6.75
CA ILE A 247 7.66 -7.67 -7.10
C ILE A 247 6.22 -7.66 -6.59
N GLY A 248 5.65 -8.80 -6.20
CA GLY A 248 4.29 -8.82 -5.68
C GLY A 248 3.84 -10.11 -5.03
N PHE A 249 2.83 -9.98 -4.19
CA PHE A 249 2.08 -11.05 -3.53
C PHE A 249 0.59 -10.87 -3.83
N SER A 250 -0.09 -11.94 -4.22
CA SER A 250 -1.55 -11.96 -4.43
C SER A 250 -2.17 -13.23 -3.87
N GLY A 251 -3.40 -13.11 -3.37
CA GLY A 251 -4.06 -14.19 -2.62
C GLY A 251 -3.69 -14.24 -1.15
N LEU A 252 -3.36 -13.09 -0.53
CA LEU A 252 -3.05 -13.03 0.90
C LEU A 252 -4.33 -13.14 1.73
N SER A 253 -4.42 -14.15 2.61
CA SER A 253 -5.52 -14.25 3.56
C SER A 253 -5.15 -13.69 4.93
N THR A 254 -5.93 -12.72 5.38
CA THR A 254 -5.75 -11.96 6.62
C THR A 254 -6.26 -12.74 7.82
N HIS A 255 -7.38 -13.46 7.67
CA HIS A 255 -8.15 -14.07 8.76
C HIS A 255 -8.54 -13.06 9.86
N ILE A 256 -8.75 -11.80 9.49
CA ILE A 256 -9.20 -10.74 10.39
C ILE A 256 -10.70 -10.50 10.17
N ASP A 257 -11.49 -10.74 11.21
CA ASP A 257 -12.95 -10.85 11.16
C ASP A 257 -13.69 -9.55 11.52
N LYS A 258 -12.96 -8.52 11.95
CA LYS A 258 -13.54 -7.25 12.41
C LYS A 258 -12.76 -6.06 11.85
N PRO A 259 -13.39 -4.87 11.76
CA PRO A 259 -12.69 -3.62 11.52
C PRO A 259 -11.54 -3.42 12.52
N VAL A 260 -10.47 -2.78 12.07
CA VAL A 260 -9.29 -2.46 12.88
C VAL A 260 -9.09 -0.96 12.95
N TYR A 261 -9.11 -0.40 14.15
CA TYR A 261 -8.90 1.02 14.39
C TYR A 261 -7.57 1.28 15.06
N PHE A 262 -6.89 2.34 14.63
CA PHE A 262 -5.62 2.78 15.17
C PHE A 262 -5.80 4.05 15.99
N HIS A 263 -5.27 4.04 17.20
CA HIS A 263 -5.28 5.19 18.10
C HIS A 263 -3.85 5.64 18.40
N HIS A 264 -3.65 6.95 18.44
CA HIS A 264 -2.45 7.61 18.95
C HIS A 264 -2.82 9.01 19.45
N ASP A 265 -2.25 9.45 20.58
CA ASP A 265 -2.60 10.73 21.23
C ASP A 265 -2.35 11.96 20.32
N LYS A 266 -1.45 11.83 19.33
CA LYS A 266 -1.16 12.87 18.33
C LYS A 266 -2.07 12.85 17.09
N PHE A 267 -2.90 11.82 16.88
CA PHE A 267 -3.82 11.82 15.73
C PHE A 267 -4.90 12.92 15.85
N SER A 268 -5.26 13.34 17.08
CA SER A 268 -6.35 14.27 17.38
C SER A 268 -5.98 15.78 17.35
N LYS A 269 -4.73 16.13 17.06
CA LYS A 269 -4.25 17.54 17.08
C LYS A 269 -4.28 18.25 15.71
N ALA A 270 -4.81 17.62 14.66
CA ALA A 270 -5.00 18.30 13.38
C ALA A 270 -6.16 19.30 13.47
N SER A 271 -5.82 20.58 13.38
CA SER A 271 -6.77 21.69 13.59
C SER A 271 -7.71 21.85 12.39
N LYS A 272 -9.01 22.02 12.68
CA LYS A 272 -10.04 22.44 11.71
C LYS A 272 -9.58 23.74 11.01
N LYS A 273 -9.20 23.65 9.74
CA LYS A 273 -9.12 24.83 8.85
C LYS A 273 -9.86 24.52 7.56
N SER A 274 -11.03 25.13 7.43
CA SER A 274 -11.86 25.12 6.23
C SER A 274 -11.14 25.81 5.07
N GLY A 275 -10.40 25.05 4.27
CA GLY A 275 -9.75 25.50 3.04
C GLY A 275 -10.25 24.69 1.85
N ASN A 276 -11.08 25.29 0.99
CA ASN A 276 -11.72 24.64 -0.16
C ASN A 276 -10.78 24.33 -1.35
N THR A 277 -9.48 24.19 -1.12
CA THR A 277 -8.46 24.00 -2.18
C THR A 277 -7.57 22.81 -1.87
N SER A 278 -7.93 21.65 -2.43
CA SER A 278 -7.24 20.36 -2.25
C SER A 278 -6.22 20.05 -3.34
N THR A 279 -5.62 21.08 -3.91
CA THR A 279 -4.47 20.97 -4.79
C THR A 279 -3.20 21.03 -3.94
N ILE A 280 -2.38 19.98 -4.02
CA ILE A 280 -1.04 20.02 -3.44
C ILE A 280 -0.24 21.04 -4.26
N PRO A 281 0.46 22.01 -3.64
CA PRO A 281 1.40 22.85 -4.37
C PRO A 281 2.37 21.96 -5.16
N PRO A 282 2.79 22.35 -6.37
CA PRO A 282 3.81 21.60 -7.10
C PRO A 282 5.02 21.37 -6.17
N LYS A 283 5.56 20.14 -6.17
CA LYS A 283 6.78 19.78 -5.44
C LYS A 283 7.82 20.85 -5.85
N PRO A 284 8.36 21.65 -4.91
CA PRO A 284 9.35 22.66 -5.27
C PRO A 284 10.54 21.96 -5.96
N ASN A 285 11.16 22.66 -6.92
CA ASN A 285 12.26 22.16 -7.75
C ASN A 285 13.57 22.05 -6.92
N HIS A 286 13.54 21.23 -5.87
CA HIS A 286 14.68 20.94 -5.01
C HIS A 286 15.35 19.64 -5.43
N ALA A 287 16.64 19.51 -5.11
CA ALA A 287 17.35 18.26 -5.30
C ALA A 287 16.68 17.13 -4.51
N GLU A 288 16.59 15.93 -5.09
CA GLU A 288 16.10 14.76 -4.37
C GLU A 288 16.92 14.52 -3.09
N PRO A 289 16.27 14.12 -1.99
CA PRO A 289 16.96 13.89 -0.73
C PRO A 289 17.88 12.68 -0.89
N LYS A 290 19.13 12.80 -0.43
CA LYS A 290 20.08 11.70 -0.46
C LYS A 290 20.12 11.02 0.91
N LEU A 291 20.21 9.70 0.90
CA LEU A 291 20.42 8.88 2.10
C LEU A 291 21.88 9.03 2.56
N ASN A 292 22.06 9.56 3.76
CA ASN A 292 23.34 9.78 4.41
C ASN A 292 23.44 8.92 5.67
N ASP A 293 23.95 7.69 5.53
CA ASP A 293 24.15 6.75 6.64
C ASP A 293 25.43 7.01 7.46
N GLU A 294 26.11 8.15 7.24
CA GLU A 294 27.27 8.60 8.03
C GLU A 294 26.88 9.58 9.15
N GLU A 295 25.73 10.24 9.02
CA GLU A 295 25.23 11.23 9.97
C GLU A 295 23.94 10.76 10.64
N GLU A 296 23.79 11.02 11.93
CA GLU A 296 22.63 10.57 12.71
C GLU A 296 21.38 11.40 12.38
N ALA A 297 20.21 10.74 12.28
CA ALA A 297 18.94 11.41 12.07
C ALA A 297 18.45 12.13 13.33
N THR A 298 17.77 13.25 13.15
CA THR A 298 17.02 13.95 14.19
C THR A 298 15.61 13.35 14.34
N PRO A 299 15.10 13.15 15.57
CA PRO A 299 13.75 12.64 15.80
C PRO A 299 12.68 13.51 15.12
N SER A 300 11.79 12.87 14.36
CA SER A 300 10.70 13.55 13.66
C SER A 300 9.49 12.64 13.54
N ASN A 301 8.30 13.18 13.83
CA ASN A 301 7.03 12.48 13.57
C ASN A 301 6.64 12.51 12.08
N LYS A 302 7.41 13.23 11.25
CA LYS A 302 7.22 13.43 9.81
C LYS A 302 8.57 13.27 9.10
N PRO A 303 9.07 12.05 8.93
CA PRO A 303 10.28 11.82 8.15
C PRO A 303 10.05 12.15 6.68
N THR A 304 11.14 12.42 5.98
CA THR A 304 11.12 12.62 4.53
C THR A 304 10.98 11.27 3.86
N ILE A 305 9.89 11.05 3.13
CA ILE A 305 9.72 9.83 2.34
C ILE A 305 10.67 9.89 1.14
N VAL A 306 11.57 8.91 1.05
CA VAL A 306 12.48 8.71 -0.07
C VAL A 306 11.80 7.77 -1.05
N ASP A 307 11.57 8.28 -2.27
CA ASP A 307 10.93 7.51 -3.34
C ASP A 307 11.80 6.28 -3.71
N GLY A 308 11.17 5.11 -3.83
CA GLY A 308 11.83 3.83 -4.11
C GLY A 308 10.89 2.77 -4.72
N PRO A 309 11.41 1.61 -5.14
CA PRO A 309 10.61 0.55 -5.76
C PRO A 309 9.65 -0.11 -4.78
N THR A 310 8.38 -0.28 -5.15
CA THR A 310 7.35 -0.90 -4.29
C THR A 310 7.10 -2.36 -4.61
N THR A 311 6.81 -3.16 -3.58
CA THR A 311 6.23 -4.50 -3.72
C THR A 311 4.70 -4.41 -3.74
N LEU A 312 4.04 -5.10 -4.66
CA LEU A 312 2.57 -5.15 -4.71
C LEU A 312 2.02 -6.11 -3.66
N LEU A 313 0.95 -5.71 -2.97
CA LEU A 313 0.21 -6.55 -2.02
C LEU A 313 -1.27 -6.57 -2.39
N ASP A 314 -1.84 -7.77 -2.42
CA ASP A 314 -3.24 -8.01 -2.76
C ASP A 314 -3.83 -9.07 -1.83
N PHE A 315 -4.89 -8.70 -1.12
CA PHE A 315 -5.55 -9.51 -0.09
C PHE A 315 -6.90 -10.05 -0.56
N ASP A 316 -7.19 -11.34 -0.31
CA ASP A 316 -8.44 -11.99 -0.72
C ASP A 316 -9.61 -11.67 0.23
N ASP A 317 -9.32 -11.36 1.48
CA ASP A 317 -10.27 -11.06 2.55
C ASP A 317 -9.91 -9.72 3.25
N PRO A 318 -9.99 -8.58 2.53
CA PRO A 318 -9.68 -7.29 3.12
C PRO A 318 -10.68 -6.93 4.22
N PHE A 319 -10.20 -6.15 5.18
CA PHE A 319 -11.00 -5.63 6.30
C PHE A 319 -10.89 -4.10 6.37
N GLN A 320 -11.89 -3.49 7.00
CA GLN A 320 -11.95 -2.04 7.18
C GLN A 320 -10.88 -1.59 8.17
N THR A 321 -10.18 -0.50 7.85
CA THR A 321 -9.27 0.18 8.80
C THR A 321 -9.66 1.63 9.04
N GLY A 322 -9.12 2.27 10.09
CA GLY A 322 -9.33 3.70 10.32
C GLY A 322 -8.49 4.25 11.47
N LYS A 323 -8.36 5.58 11.55
CA LYS A 323 -7.80 6.29 12.71
C LYS A 323 -8.93 6.71 13.66
N VAL A 324 -8.74 6.59 14.97
CA VAL A 324 -9.70 7.05 15.99
C VAL A 324 -9.05 8.02 16.98
N ALA A 325 -9.85 8.98 17.44
CA ALA A 325 -9.40 10.08 18.31
C ALA A 325 -9.34 9.69 19.79
N ASP A 326 -10.14 8.71 20.17
CA ASP A 326 -10.33 8.30 21.56
C ASP A 326 -9.88 6.85 21.76
N LYS A 327 -9.29 6.59 22.94
CA LYS A 327 -8.85 5.28 23.44
C LYS A 327 -10.01 4.29 23.62
N THR A 328 -11.26 4.73 23.51
CA THR A 328 -12.44 3.86 23.54
C THR A 328 -12.74 3.18 22.20
N GLY A 329 -12.21 3.70 21.07
CA GLY A 329 -12.34 3.08 19.75
C GLY A 329 -13.76 3.11 19.15
N THR A 330 -14.70 3.89 19.69
CA THR A 330 -16.06 3.96 19.14
C THR A 330 -16.08 4.39 17.66
N LYS A 331 -16.92 3.75 16.83
CA LYS A 331 -17.06 4.06 15.38
C LYS A 331 -17.34 5.55 15.10
N ASN A 332 -17.99 6.25 16.03
CA ASN A 332 -18.31 7.68 15.91
C ASN A 332 -17.12 8.60 16.23
N ALA A 333 -15.99 8.06 16.70
CA ALA A 333 -14.77 8.78 17.04
C ALA A 333 -13.68 8.69 15.95
N VAL A 334 -14.03 8.18 14.76
CA VAL A 334 -13.13 8.17 13.60
C VAL A 334 -12.76 9.61 13.27
N ILE A 335 -11.45 9.86 13.20
CA ILE A 335 -10.92 11.22 13.04
C ILE A 335 -11.27 11.74 11.65
N VAL A 336 -11.92 12.89 11.59
CA VAL A 336 -12.14 13.68 10.38
C VAL A 336 -10.94 14.63 10.28
N ASP A 337 -9.92 14.23 9.54
CA ASP A 337 -8.73 15.04 9.27
C ASP A 337 -8.92 15.80 7.95
N ASP A 338 -8.85 17.13 8.00
CA ASP A 338 -8.86 17.93 6.78
C ASP A 338 -7.53 17.69 6.05
N ALA A 339 -7.62 17.07 4.87
CA ALA A 339 -6.48 16.77 4.00
C ALA A 339 -5.73 18.05 3.61
N GLN A 340 -4.76 18.44 4.41
CA GLN A 340 -3.76 19.43 4.05
C GLN A 340 -2.47 19.18 4.84
N GLU A 341 -1.69 18.19 4.42
CA GLU A 341 -0.29 18.12 4.87
C GLU A 341 0.60 18.65 3.77
N TYR A 342 1.05 19.88 4.03
CA TYR A 342 2.18 20.53 3.35
C TYR A 342 3.36 19.55 3.30
N ILE A 343 3.95 19.41 2.12
CA ILE A 343 5.31 18.90 1.98
C ILE A 343 6.19 19.92 2.68
N ASP A 344 6.58 19.65 3.92
CA ASP A 344 7.64 20.42 4.55
C ASP A 344 8.90 20.29 3.69
N GLU A 345 9.54 21.43 3.48
CA GLU A 345 10.53 21.70 2.45
C GLU A 345 11.61 20.61 2.37
N LEU A 346 11.75 20.05 1.15
CA LEU A 346 12.87 19.20 0.73
C LEU A 346 14.16 20.02 0.78
N ILE A 347 14.75 20.08 1.95
CA ILE A 347 16.06 20.66 2.18
C ILE A 347 16.86 19.66 3.02
N GLY A 348 17.93 19.15 2.42
CA GLY A 348 18.98 18.37 3.09
C GLY A 348 18.95 16.87 2.81
N ASP A 349 20.05 16.23 3.20
CA ASP A 349 20.16 14.78 3.24
C ASP A 349 19.34 14.21 4.39
N VAL A 350 19.04 12.92 4.31
CA VAL A 350 18.19 12.20 5.26
C VAL A 350 18.88 10.92 5.70
N ASN A 351 18.59 10.43 6.91
CA ASN A 351 19.01 9.10 7.35
C ASN A 351 17.78 8.30 7.81
N ALA A 352 17.69 7.05 7.37
CA ALA A 352 16.60 6.12 7.69
C ALA A 352 16.90 5.22 8.91
N ASP A 353 18.04 5.41 9.58
CA ASP A 353 18.34 4.76 10.85
C ASP A 353 17.53 5.34 12.01
N GLU A 354 17.69 4.72 13.18
CA GLU A 354 17.03 5.18 14.39
C GLU A 354 17.49 6.61 14.74
N PRO A 355 16.57 7.57 14.88
CA PRO A 355 16.96 8.94 15.17
C PRO A 355 17.51 9.12 16.59
N GLY A 356 18.55 9.94 16.72
CA GLY A 356 19.16 10.29 18.00
C GLY A 356 19.04 11.77 18.34
N ILE A 357 19.06 12.08 19.64
CA ILE A 357 18.89 13.46 20.15
C ILE A 357 19.97 14.41 19.60
N SER A 358 21.15 13.87 19.26
CA SER A 358 22.29 14.57 18.67
C SER A 358 22.30 14.59 17.14
N GLY A 359 21.24 14.14 16.48
CA GLY A 359 21.18 14.05 15.02
C GLY A 359 21.48 15.36 14.29
N THR A 360 22.10 15.26 13.12
CA THR A 360 22.48 16.41 12.27
C THR A 360 21.74 16.43 10.94
N VAL A 361 21.14 15.30 10.53
CA VAL A 361 20.32 15.19 9.31
C VAL A 361 18.85 14.92 9.64
N LYS A 362 17.96 15.09 8.67
CA LYS A 362 16.54 14.79 8.85
C LYS A 362 16.31 13.28 8.89
N ALA A 363 15.29 12.84 9.63
CA ALA A 363 14.80 11.47 9.51
C ALA A 363 14.25 11.22 8.10
N GLY A 364 14.66 10.10 7.50
CA GLY A 364 14.17 9.57 6.23
C GLY A 364 13.36 8.30 6.45
N ASP A 365 12.46 7.99 5.53
CA ASP A 365 11.70 6.73 5.56
C ASP A 365 11.29 6.32 4.14
N PHE A 366 10.67 5.15 4.00
CA PHE A 366 10.28 4.54 2.74
C PHE A 366 8.81 4.14 2.72
N GLU A 367 8.27 4.07 1.51
CA GLU A 367 6.99 3.45 1.23
C GLU A 367 7.19 2.30 0.28
N GLY A 368 7.46 1.14 0.86
CA GLY A 368 7.97 -0.02 0.15
C GLY A 368 6.94 -1.02 -0.32
N ALA A 369 5.67 -0.80 0.00
CA ALA A 369 4.57 -1.60 -0.47
C ALA A 369 3.49 -0.72 -1.10
N LYS A 370 2.86 -1.27 -2.14
CA LYS A 370 1.67 -0.70 -2.74
C LYS A 370 0.55 -1.71 -2.65
N ASP A 371 -0.45 -1.36 -1.85
CA ASP A 371 -1.67 -2.13 -1.72
C ASP A 371 -2.56 -1.91 -2.95
N GLN A 372 -2.88 -2.99 -3.66
CA GLN A 372 -3.73 -2.99 -4.86
C GLN A 372 -5.06 -3.71 -4.66
N THR A 373 -5.38 -4.06 -3.41
CA THR A 373 -6.57 -4.83 -3.06
C THR A 373 -7.85 -4.10 -3.45
N ASP A 374 -8.79 -4.82 -4.06
CA ASP A 374 -10.15 -4.31 -4.29
C ASP A 374 -11.00 -4.45 -3.01
N ASP A 375 -10.95 -3.41 -2.19
CA ASP A 375 -11.67 -3.32 -0.93
C ASP A 375 -12.95 -2.46 -1.02
N ALA A 376 -13.36 -2.07 -2.24
CA ALA A 376 -14.41 -1.09 -2.44
C ALA A 376 -15.74 -1.53 -1.80
N HIS A 377 -16.04 -2.83 -1.86
CA HIS A 377 -17.24 -3.45 -1.29
C HIS A 377 -17.41 -3.19 0.22
N LEU A 378 -16.32 -2.96 0.96
CA LEU A 378 -16.35 -2.65 2.40
C LEU A 378 -17.01 -1.30 2.70
N TYR A 379 -17.19 -0.44 1.69
CA TYR A 379 -17.72 0.92 1.83
C TYR A 379 -19.13 1.08 1.26
N LEU A 380 -19.82 -0.02 0.95
CA LEU A 380 -21.14 0.00 0.34
C LEU A 380 -22.20 0.68 1.23
N ASP A 381 -22.05 0.58 2.55
CA ASP A 381 -22.95 1.21 3.54
C ASP A 381 -23.02 2.74 3.40
N ARG A 382 -21.94 3.36 2.92
CA ARG A 382 -21.87 4.81 2.63
C ARG A 382 -22.80 5.24 1.48
N PHE A 383 -23.25 4.29 0.67
CA PHE A 383 -24.20 4.51 -0.42
C PHE A 383 -25.62 4.11 -0.03
N SER A 384 -25.91 3.86 1.25
CA SER A 384 -27.22 3.37 1.72
C SER A 384 -28.42 4.16 1.18
N THR A 385 -28.37 5.48 1.15
CA THR A 385 -29.42 6.31 0.55
C THR A 385 -29.57 6.08 -0.95
N PHE A 386 -28.46 6.05 -1.69
CA PHE A 386 -28.47 5.79 -3.12
C PHE A 386 -29.03 4.40 -3.41
N MET A 387 -28.65 3.39 -2.62
CA MET A 387 -29.19 2.04 -2.68
C MET A 387 -30.70 2.01 -2.43
N GLN A 388 -31.19 2.73 -1.43
CA GLN A 388 -32.64 2.85 -1.17
C GLN A 388 -33.39 3.44 -2.37
N MET A 389 -32.80 4.42 -3.06
CA MET A 389 -33.37 4.95 -4.30
C MET A 389 -33.38 3.90 -5.42
N LEU A 390 -32.31 3.11 -5.59
CA LEU A 390 -32.27 2.03 -6.57
C LEU A 390 -33.33 0.96 -6.29
N TYR A 391 -33.54 0.59 -5.02
CA TYR A 391 -34.63 -0.31 -4.63
C TYR A 391 -36.00 0.25 -5.01
N LYS A 392 -36.21 1.58 -4.93
CA LYS A 392 -37.45 2.20 -5.42
C LYS A 392 -37.59 2.14 -6.94
N LEU A 393 -36.48 2.24 -7.69
CA LEU A 393 -36.50 2.03 -9.15
C LEU A 393 -36.88 0.59 -9.53
N GLU A 394 -36.36 -0.39 -8.81
CA GLU A 394 -36.72 -1.79 -9.00
C GLU A 394 -38.18 -2.06 -8.61
N GLU A 395 -38.57 -1.70 -7.38
CA GLU A 395 -39.88 -1.99 -6.80
C GLU A 395 -41.03 -1.34 -7.60
N LYS A 396 -40.89 -0.06 -7.98
CA LYS A 396 -41.97 0.69 -8.61
C LYS A 396 -41.98 0.61 -10.13
N TYR A 397 -40.81 0.45 -10.73
CA TYR A 397 -40.65 0.59 -12.19
C TYR A 397 -40.06 -0.65 -12.87
N GLY A 398 -39.77 -1.71 -12.12
CA GLY A 398 -39.24 -2.96 -12.65
C GLY A 398 -37.85 -2.83 -13.27
N ILE A 399 -37.07 -1.82 -12.85
CA ILE A 399 -35.72 -1.59 -13.39
C ILE A 399 -34.75 -2.54 -12.71
N GLN A 400 -34.31 -3.55 -13.46
CA GLN A 400 -33.23 -4.45 -13.04
C GLN A 400 -31.87 -3.81 -13.32
N TYR A 401 -30.96 -3.87 -12.35
CA TYR A 401 -29.65 -3.24 -12.44
C TYR A 401 -28.54 -4.13 -11.90
N SER A 402 -27.32 -3.90 -12.38
CA SER A 402 -26.09 -4.33 -11.73
C SER A 402 -25.45 -3.14 -11.06
N LEU A 403 -24.88 -3.34 -9.87
CA LEU A 403 -24.13 -2.33 -9.14
C LEU A 403 -22.70 -2.80 -8.92
N THR A 404 -21.76 -1.94 -9.25
CA THR A 404 -20.34 -2.10 -9.00
C THR A 404 -19.86 -0.91 -8.18
N LEU A 405 -18.95 -1.16 -7.24
CA LEU A 405 -18.34 -0.13 -6.42
C LEU A 405 -16.85 -0.16 -6.67
N LYS A 406 -16.24 1.01 -6.87
CA LYS A 406 -14.82 1.12 -7.19
C LYS A 406 -14.20 2.29 -6.42
N VAL A 407 -12.99 2.10 -5.89
CA VAL A 407 -12.22 3.19 -5.26
C VAL A 407 -11.84 4.25 -6.30
N LEU A 408 -11.83 5.54 -5.93
CA LEU A 408 -11.27 6.59 -6.77
C LEU A 408 -9.75 6.54 -6.72
N PRO A 409 -9.06 6.59 -7.88
CA PRO A 409 -7.62 6.38 -7.93
C PRO A 409 -6.85 7.55 -7.35
N GLU A 410 -5.68 7.27 -6.79
CA GLU A 410 -4.68 8.28 -6.49
C GLU A 410 -4.23 8.98 -7.79
N VAL A 411 -4.20 10.31 -7.74
CA VAL A 411 -3.73 11.15 -8.84
C VAL A 411 -2.71 12.13 -8.30
N THR A 412 -1.50 12.13 -8.85
CA THR A 412 -0.41 13.02 -8.44
C THR A 412 -0.87 14.48 -8.35
N GLY A 413 -0.63 15.10 -7.19
CA GLY A 413 -1.03 16.49 -6.92
C GLY A 413 -2.44 16.66 -6.33
N PHE A 414 -3.21 15.58 -6.16
CA PHE A 414 -4.60 15.63 -5.69
C PHE A 414 -4.88 14.62 -4.57
N THR A 415 -5.48 15.09 -3.47
CA THR A 415 -5.76 14.27 -2.27
C THR A 415 -7.21 13.78 -2.17
N LYS A 416 -8.12 14.29 -3.02
CA LYS A 416 -9.57 14.00 -2.91
C LYS A 416 -9.98 12.54 -3.20
N HIS A 417 -9.04 11.69 -3.60
CA HIS A 417 -9.23 10.25 -3.68
C HIS A 417 -9.39 9.60 -2.29
N LEU A 418 -8.97 10.31 -1.24
CA LEU A 418 -9.26 9.99 0.15
C LEU A 418 -10.39 10.88 0.71
N LYS A 419 -11.02 10.39 1.76
CA LYS A 419 -11.91 11.14 2.64
C LYS A 419 -11.12 11.76 3.79
N ALA A 420 -11.81 12.58 4.58
CA ALA A 420 -11.22 13.19 5.77
C ALA A 420 -10.72 12.15 6.80
N ASP A 421 -11.32 10.97 6.87
CA ASP A 421 -10.85 9.88 7.73
C ASP A 421 -9.68 9.08 7.15
N ASN A 422 -9.10 9.55 6.04
CA ASN A 422 -8.07 8.88 5.27
C ASN A 422 -8.48 7.48 4.76
N ASN A 423 -9.77 7.18 4.70
CA ASN A 423 -10.25 6.01 3.97
C ASN A 423 -10.48 6.35 2.49
N PRO A 424 -10.42 5.34 1.61
CA PRO A 424 -10.69 5.54 0.19
C PRO A 424 -12.07 6.15 -0.04
N ARG A 425 -12.14 7.11 -0.96
CA ARG A 425 -13.39 7.60 -1.52
C ARG A 425 -13.77 6.70 -2.69
N CYS A 426 -15.02 6.24 -2.74
CA CYS A 426 -15.49 5.35 -3.79
C CYS A 426 -16.43 6.05 -4.77
N ILE A 427 -16.67 5.40 -5.90
CA ILE A 427 -17.69 5.73 -6.89
C ILE A 427 -18.50 4.47 -7.18
N ALA A 428 -19.80 4.55 -6.98
CA ALA A 428 -20.73 3.52 -7.39
C ALA A 428 -21.11 3.72 -8.86
N GLU A 429 -21.11 2.63 -9.60
CA GLU A 429 -21.59 2.54 -10.96
C GLU A 429 -22.77 1.57 -10.99
N VAL A 430 -23.85 1.98 -11.63
CA VAL A 430 -25.05 1.16 -11.78
C VAL A 430 -25.38 1.08 -13.26
N HIS A 431 -25.41 -0.13 -13.79
CA HIS A 431 -25.74 -0.40 -15.18
C HIS A 431 -27.10 -1.07 -15.27
N PHE A 432 -27.95 -0.60 -16.17
CA PHE A 432 -29.25 -1.20 -16.41
C PHE A 432 -29.69 -1.02 -17.86
N LEU A 433 -30.59 -1.90 -18.29
CA LEU A 433 -31.23 -1.85 -19.60
C LEU A 433 -32.67 -1.36 -19.44
N HIS A 434 -33.06 -0.35 -20.20
CA HIS A 434 -34.45 0.09 -20.28
C HIS A 434 -34.82 0.31 -21.74
N GLN A 435 -35.92 -0.32 -22.20
CA GLN A 435 -36.40 -0.23 -23.58
C GLN A 435 -35.32 -0.51 -24.65
N GLY A 436 -34.41 -1.45 -24.37
CA GLY A 436 -33.32 -1.83 -25.29
C GLY A 436 -32.12 -0.88 -25.28
N GLN A 437 -32.10 0.14 -24.41
CA GLN A 437 -31.01 1.08 -24.28
C GLN A 437 -30.26 0.92 -22.95
N HIS A 438 -28.93 0.99 -23.02
CA HIS A 438 -28.06 0.91 -21.86
C HIS A 438 -27.93 2.27 -21.17
N PHE A 439 -28.14 2.27 -19.85
CA PHE A 439 -27.99 3.43 -18.99
C PHE A 439 -26.96 3.16 -17.90
N ILE A 440 -26.20 4.20 -17.56
CA ILE A 440 -25.23 4.17 -16.49
C ILE A 440 -25.54 5.29 -15.50
N LEU A 441 -25.75 4.93 -14.24
CA LEU A 441 -25.82 5.87 -13.12
C LEU A 441 -24.48 5.83 -12.37
N LEU A 442 -23.93 7.02 -12.11
CA LEU A 442 -22.72 7.20 -11.31
C LEU A 442 -23.01 8.02 -10.08
N GLU A 443 -22.50 7.57 -8.94
CA GLU A 443 -22.63 8.22 -7.65
C GLU A 443 -21.26 8.24 -6.95
N VAL A 444 -20.81 9.40 -6.49
CA VAL A 444 -19.53 9.55 -5.78
C VAL A 444 -19.78 9.61 -4.28
N ASP A 445 -18.97 8.90 -3.49
CA ASP A 445 -19.00 8.98 -2.04
C ASP A 445 -18.68 10.41 -1.60
N THR A 446 -19.70 11.10 -1.10
CA THR A 446 -19.64 12.46 -0.56
C THR A 446 -20.10 12.49 0.90
N SER A 447 -20.10 11.35 1.58
CA SER A 447 -20.59 11.22 2.97
C SER A 447 -19.75 11.98 4.01
N ASP A 448 -18.55 12.44 3.65
CA ASP A 448 -17.74 13.38 4.45
C ASP A 448 -18.11 14.86 4.19
N ASN A 449 -19.15 15.14 3.42
CA ASN A 449 -19.62 16.47 3.04
C ASN A 449 -18.55 17.34 2.35
N ALA A 450 -17.53 16.73 1.73
CA ALA A 450 -16.45 17.47 1.08
C ALA A 450 -16.93 18.35 -0.09
N THR A 451 -17.84 17.82 -0.92
CA THR A 451 -18.58 18.57 -1.95
C THR A 451 -19.98 17.93 -2.12
N ARG A 452 -20.94 18.69 -2.65
CA ARG A 452 -22.23 18.13 -3.06
C ARG A 452 -22.20 17.85 -4.56
N LEU A 453 -21.86 16.61 -4.93
CA LEU A 453 -21.83 16.18 -6.31
C LEU A 453 -23.13 15.45 -6.65
N SER A 454 -23.87 15.92 -7.65
CA SER A 454 -25.14 15.31 -8.11
C SER A 454 -24.93 13.88 -8.64
N THR A 455 -25.94 13.02 -8.59
CA THR A 455 -25.92 11.74 -9.30
C THR A 455 -25.95 11.95 -10.80
N GLN A 456 -25.17 11.18 -11.54
CA GLN A 456 -24.97 11.36 -12.98
C GLN A 456 -25.53 10.17 -13.76
N LEU A 457 -26.51 10.42 -14.62
CA LEU A 457 -27.03 9.44 -15.58
C LEU A 457 -26.39 9.67 -16.95
N LEU A 458 -25.94 8.60 -17.59
CA LEU A 458 -25.25 8.60 -18.87
C LEU A 458 -25.86 7.57 -19.83
N ILE A 459 -25.91 7.93 -21.11
CA ILE A 459 -26.09 7.00 -22.22
C ILE A 459 -24.79 7.03 -23.02
N ILE A 460 -24.05 5.92 -23.04
CA ILE A 460 -22.71 5.86 -23.63
C ILE A 460 -22.78 5.65 -25.14
N LYS A 461 -21.90 6.31 -25.90
CA LYS A 461 -21.82 6.20 -27.38
C LYS A 461 -21.30 4.84 -27.82
N ASP A 462 -20.27 4.35 -27.14
CA ASP A 462 -19.63 3.07 -27.42
C ASP A 462 -19.38 2.34 -26.10
N MET A 463 -20.20 1.32 -25.83
CA MET A 463 -20.05 0.49 -24.63
C MET A 463 -18.76 -0.33 -24.64
N ASN A 464 -18.13 -0.57 -25.80
CA ASN A 464 -16.86 -1.32 -25.86
C ASN A 464 -15.70 -0.50 -25.28
N SER A 465 -15.77 0.82 -25.37
CA SER A 465 -14.76 1.74 -24.81
C SER A 465 -15.06 2.15 -23.37
N TRP A 466 -16.17 1.67 -22.80
CA TRP A 466 -16.68 2.17 -21.52
C TRP A 466 -15.70 1.99 -20.37
N GLU A 467 -15.06 0.82 -20.24
CA GLU A 467 -14.13 0.56 -19.13
C GLU A 467 -12.97 1.57 -19.13
N GLU A 468 -12.35 1.83 -20.28
CA GLU A 468 -11.27 2.83 -20.41
C GLU A 468 -11.76 4.26 -20.13
N ASP A 469 -12.97 4.59 -20.56
CA ASP A 469 -13.56 5.90 -20.35
C ASP A 469 -14.00 6.11 -18.89
N TYR A 470 -14.45 5.06 -18.23
CA TYR A 470 -14.76 5.03 -16.81
C TYR A 470 -13.50 5.28 -15.97
N GLU A 471 -12.38 4.64 -16.31
CA GLU A 471 -11.07 4.91 -15.70
C GLU A 471 -10.66 6.39 -15.81
N LYS A 472 -10.87 7.00 -16.98
CA LYS A 472 -10.62 8.44 -17.19
C LYS A 472 -11.58 9.29 -16.37
N ILE A 473 -12.87 8.93 -16.29
CA ILE A 473 -13.84 9.64 -15.44
C ILE A 473 -13.37 9.64 -13.99
N ARG A 474 -12.99 8.48 -13.42
CA ARG A 474 -12.54 8.38 -12.03
C ARG A 474 -11.35 9.31 -11.76
N LYS A 475 -10.35 9.33 -12.65
CA LYS A 475 -9.19 10.24 -12.56
C LYS A 475 -9.61 11.71 -12.67
N PHE A 476 -10.45 12.07 -13.63
CA PHE A 476 -10.85 13.45 -13.85
C PHE A 476 -11.75 14.00 -12.74
N VAL A 477 -12.59 13.17 -12.09
CA VAL A 477 -13.35 13.57 -10.90
C VAL A 477 -12.40 14.06 -9.80
N ILE A 478 -11.28 13.37 -9.60
CA ILE A 478 -10.24 13.76 -8.63
C ILE A 478 -9.51 15.03 -9.07
N GLN A 479 -9.06 15.11 -10.33
CA GLN A 479 -8.36 16.29 -10.87
C GLN A 479 -9.23 17.55 -10.85
N LYS A 480 -10.55 17.40 -10.93
CA LYS A 480 -11.51 18.49 -10.79
C LYS A 480 -12.03 18.66 -9.37
N THR A 481 -11.30 18.15 -8.38
CA THR A 481 -11.59 18.31 -6.96
C THR A 481 -13.04 17.95 -6.60
N LEU A 482 -13.45 16.74 -7.00
CA LEU A 482 -14.80 16.18 -6.82
C LEU A 482 -15.89 16.92 -7.60
N ASN A 483 -15.62 17.16 -8.89
CA ASN A 483 -16.60 17.66 -9.86
C ASN A 483 -16.67 16.76 -11.09
N TRP A 484 -17.85 16.62 -11.68
CA TRP A 484 -18.02 15.83 -12.90
C TRP A 484 -17.21 16.41 -14.06
N PRO A 485 -16.48 15.58 -14.82
CA PRO A 485 -15.68 16.03 -15.96
C PRO A 485 -16.56 16.24 -17.19
N LEU A 486 -17.48 17.22 -17.13
CA LEU A 486 -18.51 17.45 -18.15
C LEU A 486 -17.97 17.57 -19.59
N GLY A 487 -16.80 18.18 -19.76
CA GLY A 487 -16.16 18.29 -21.08
C GLY A 487 -15.73 16.94 -21.67
N PHE A 488 -15.31 16.00 -20.82
CA PHE A 488 -15.00 14.63 -21.21
C PHE A 488 -16.28 13.81 -21.39
N ILE A 489 -17.24 13.91 -20.45
CA ILE A 489 -18.54 13.24 -20.53
C ILE A 489 -19.26 13.54 -21.85
N LYS A 490 -19.28 14.81 -22.30
CA LYS A 490 -19.88 15.19 -23.60
C LYS A 490 -19.24 14.50 -24.82
N LYS A 491 -17.98 14.06 -24.71
CA LYS A 491 -17.29 13.34 -25.79
C LYS A 491 -17.74 11.89 -25.86
N ILE A 492 -17.97 11.25 -24.72
CA ILE A 492 -18.21 9.80 -24.61
C ILE A 492 -19.70 9.44 -24.50
N ALA A 493 -20.56 10.35 -24.04
CA ALA A 493 -21.98 10.11 -23.84
C ALA A 493 -22.83 10.75 -24.94
N ILE A 494 -23.85 10.01 -25.42
CA ILE A 494 -24.92 10.51 -26.29
C ILE A 494 -25.74 11.55 -25.50
N GLN A 495 -26.10 11.17 -24.28
CA GLN A 495 -26.89 11.99 -23.37
C GLN A 495 -26.30 11.95 -21.98
N GLN A 496 -26.40 13.06 -21.27
CA GLN A 496 -26.09 13.12 -19.84
C GLN A 496 -27.18 13.88 -19.08
N VAL A 497 -27.52 13.42 -17.88
CA VAL A 497 -28.47 14.08 -16.98
C VAL A 497 -27.93 14.04 -15.56
N ARG A 498 -28.17 15.11 -14.79
CA ARG A 498 -27.75 15.21 -13.39
C ARG A 498 -28.97 15.30 -12.50
N PHE A 499 -28.94 14.57 -11.39
CA PHE A 499 -30.00 14.57 -10.39
C PHE A 499 -29.45 15.09 -9.07
N ASN A 500 -30.01 16.19 -8.59
CA ASN A 500 -29.69 16.69 -7.25
C ASN A 500 -30.23 15.72 -6.21
N HIS A 501 -29.43 15.46 -5.18
CA HIS A 501 -29.82 14.67 -4.02
C HIS A 501 -31.06 15.25 -3.32
N PRO A 502 -31.85 14.39 -2.67
CA PRO A 502 -32.86 14.85 -1.73
C PRO A 502 -32.26 15.70 -0.62
N ARG A 503 -33.07 16.57 -0.01
CA ARG A 503 -32.64 17.26 1.21
C ARG A 503 -32.58 16.25 2.35
N ILE A 504 -31.50 16.31 3.11
CA ILE A 504 -31.33 15.54 4.33
C ILE A 504 -31.78 16.46 5.46
N ASP A 505 -32.81 16.06 6.22
CA ASP A 505 -33.23 16.79 7.42
C ASP A 505 -32.16 16.68 8.52
N ASP A 506 -32.24 17.57 9.52
CA ASP A 506 -31.23 17.72 10.60
C ASP A 506 -30.95 16.42 11.40
N GLY A 507 -31.78 15.39 11.24
CA GLY A 507 -31.63 14.05 11.83
C GLY A 507 -30.87 13.00 10.98
N GLN A 508 -30.29 13.37 9.83
CA GLN A 508 -29.56 12.46 8.92
C GLN A 508 -30.36 11.30 8.32
N GLN A 509 -31.69 11.31 8.45
CA GLN A 509 -32.59 10.38 7.77
C GLN A 509 -33.34 11.10 6.65
N ILE A 510 -33.48 10.47 5.50
CA ILE A 510 -34.24 11.01 4.36
C ILE A 510 -35.66 10.48 4.44
N ALA A 511 -36.65 11.37 4.27
CA ALA A 511 -38.04 10.98 4.22
C ALA A 511 -38.31 10.02 3.05
N ILE A 512 -39.18 9.02 3.25
CA ILE A 512 -39.52 8.05 2.20
C ILE A 512 -40.07 8.75 0.94
N GLU A 513 -40.85 9.83 1.14
CA GLU A 513 -41.40 10.65 0.05
C GLU A 513 -40.31 11.30 -0.81
N ASP A 514 -39.20 11.68 -0.20
CA ASP A 514 -38.06 12.31 -0.86
C ASP A 514 -37.22 11.28 -1.67
N LEU A 515 -37.09 10.05 -1.16
CA LEU A 515 -36.52 8.93 -1.92
C LEU A 515 -37.38 8.56 -3.13
N ASP A 516 -38.69 8.50 -2.93
CA ASP A 516 -39.65 8.24 -4.00
C ASP A 516 -39.61 9.32 -5.07
N SER A 517 -39.59 10.59 -4.66
CA SER A 517 -39.43 11.73 -5.57
C SER A 517 -38.13 11.64 -6.38
N TRP A 518 -37.04 11.18 -5.77
CA TRP A 518 -35.77 11.00 -6.46
C TRP A 518 -35.81 9.88 -7.51
N ALA A 519 -36.31 8.70 -7.15
CA ALA A 519 -36.51 7.59 -8.08
C ALA A 519 -37.44 8.00 -9.24
N ASN A 520 -38.55 8.69 -8.94
CA ASN A 520 -39.49 9.19 -9.94
C ASN A 520 -38.84 10.16 -10.93
N ARG A 521 -37.97 11.07 -10.46
CA ARG A 521 -37.24 12.00 -11.34
C ARG A 521 -36.34 11.26 -12.31
N ILE A 522 -35.65 10.20 -11.85
CA ILE A 522 -34.80 9.37 -12.71
C ILE A 522 -35.68 8.64 -13.74
N TYR A 523 -36.72 7.94 -13.30
CA TYR A 523 -37.59 7.17 -14.18
C TYR A 523 -38.30 8.04 -15.25
N ASN A 524 -38.86 9.18 -14.85
CA ASN A 524 -39.48 10.12 -15.80
C ASN A 524 -38.48 10.58 -16.86
N LYS A 525 -37.20 10.71 -16.49
CA LYS A 525 -36.17 11.03 -17.46
C LYS A 525 -35.87 9.87 -18.40
N LEU A 526 -35.83 8.63 -17.90
CA LEU A 526 -35.65 7.43 -18.73
C LEU A 526 -36.71 7.31 -19.80
N ILE A 527 -37.99 7.59 -19.51
CA ILE A 527 -39.08 7.55 -20.50
C ILE A 527 -38.95 8.67 -21.54
N SER A 528 -38.29 9.78 -21.19
CA SER A 528 -38.15 10.96 -22.06
C SER A 528 -36.93 10.91 -22.99
N LEU A 529 -36.06 9.91 -22.82
CA LEU A 529 -34.82 9.71 -23.56
C LEU A 529 -34.98 8.51 -24.47
#